data_AF-A0A1G2N6Z1-F1
#
_entry.id   AF-A0A1G2N6Z1-F1
#
_cell.length_a   1.000
_cell.length_b   1.000
_cell.length_c   1.000
_cell.angle_alpha   90.00
_cell.angle_beta   90.00
_cell.angle_gamma   90.00
#
_symmetry.space_group_name_H-M   'P 1'
#
loop_
_entity.id
_entity.type
_entity.pdbx_description
1 polymer ?
#
loop_
_entity_poly.entity_id
_entity_poly.type
_entity_poly.pdbx_seq_one_letter_code
_entity_poly.pdbx_strand_id
1 'polypeptide(L)'
;MHEFQSKKIRRPFFYSNVFFAIVVILGAVLIRGLWGVYHKYTIANSRFEEAFQHQQALVESYDKLEREVARLETPEGVEAEIRTNFRMAKENEKLIVVVEDGISKEEADKPAPSIWQKIRGWIGLD
;
A
#
# COMPACT_ATOMS: atom_id res chain seq x y z
N MET A 1 51.68 20.88 69.61
CA MET A 1 52.13 20.02 68.50
C MET A 1 51.02 19.01 68.25
N HIS A 2 50.08 19.38 67.38
CA HIS A 2 49.82 18.73 66.08
C HIS A 2 49.40 17.26 66.28
N GLU A 3 48.11 17.00 66.47
CA GLU A 3 47.05 16.93 65.44
C GLU A 3 46.93 15.53 64.82
N PHE A 4 45.69 15.19 64.50
CA PHE A 4 45.23 14.06 63.70
C PHE A 4 45.03 12.74 64.45
N GLN A 5 43.92 12.73 65.18
CA GLN A 5 42.99 11.61 65.26
C GLN A 5 42.96 10.84 63.93
N SER A 6 43.50 9.62 63.92
CA SER A 6 43.39 8.72 62.78
C SER A 6 41.95 8.22 62.68
N LYS A 7 41.11 9.02 62.04
CA LYS A 7 39.81 8.60 61.53
C LYS A 7 40.07 7.35 60.69
N LYS A 8 39.68 6.18 61.18
CA LYS A 8 39.65 4.93 60.41
C LYS A 8 38.71 5.17 59.24
N ILE A 9 39.26 5.64 58.13
CA ILE A 9 38.55 5.83 56.87
C ILE A 9 38.11 4.42 56.49
N ARG A 10 36.82 4.14 56.63
CA ARG A 10 36.23 2.87 56.23
C ARG A 10 36.61 2.69 54.78
N ARG A 11 37.44 1.67 54.51
CA ARG A 11 37.86 1.34 53.16
C ARG A 11 36.59 1.19 52.31
N PRO A 12 36.56 1.75 51.09
CA PRO A 12 35.37 1.68 50.26
C PRO A 12 35.04 0.20 50.03
N PHE A 13 33.87 -0.23 50.52
CA PHE A 13 33.31 -1.57 50.29
C PHE A 13 33.10 -1.87 48.79
N PHE A 14 33.32 -0.86 47.94
CA PHE A 14 33.26 -0.85 46.48
C PHE A 14 34.32 -1.70 45.75
N TYR A 15 35.26 -2.36 46.45
CA TYR A 15 36.35 -3.15 45.84
C TYR A 15 36.31 -4.66 46.14
N SER A 16 35.12 -5.21 46.43
CA SER A 16 34.95 -6.66 46.50
C SER A 16 34.41 -7.18 45.16
N ASN A 17 34.93 -8.32 44.68
CA ASN A 17 34.43 -9.03 43.50
C ASN A 17 32.90 -9.25 43.56
N VAL A 18 32.34 -9.33 44.77
CA VAL A 18 30.90 -9.45 45.02
C VAL A 18 30.13 -8.20 44.58
N PHE A 19 30.65 -6.99 44.84
CA PHE A 19 30.00 -5.75 44.43
C PHE A 19 29.97 -5.64 42.91
N PHE A 20 31.07 -5.99 42.24
CA PHE A 20 31.13 -6.03 40.78
C PHE A 20 30.13 -7.04 40.19
N ALA A 21 30.01 -8.23 40.78
CA ALA A 21 29.03 -9.22 40.37
C ALA A 21 27.58 -8.70 40.48
N ILE A 22 27.24 -8.01 41.58
CA ILE A 22 25.91 -7.41 41.78
C ILE A 22 25.63 -6.34 40.71
N VAL A 23 26.61 -5.48 40.42
CA VAL A 23 26.47 -4.43 39.39
C VAL A 23 26.28 -5.05 38.00
N VAL A 24 27.02 -6.11 37.66
CA VAL A 24 26.86 -6.83 36.39
C VAL A 24 25.48 -7.46 36.28
N ILE A 25 24.98 -8.07 37.35
CA ILE A 25 23.63 -8.67 37.38
C ILE A 25 22.56 -7.58 37.19
N LEU A 26 22.66 -6.46 37.91
CA LEU A 26 21.75 -5.32 37.74
C LEU A 26 21.82 -4.75 36.32
N GLY A 27 23.02 -4.61 35.76
CA GLY A 27 23.21 -4.18 34.38
C GLY A 27 22.54 -5.11 33.38
N ALA A 28 22.69 -6.43 33.55
CA ALA A 28 22.06 -7.42 32.68
C ALA A 28 20.53 -7.37 32.73
N VAL A 29 19.94 -7.16 33.92
CA VAL A 29 18.49 -7.00 34.09
C VAL A 29 17.98 -5.75 33.36
N LEU A 30 18.70 -4.62 33.48
CA LEU A 30 18.35 -3.38 32.80
C LEU A 30 18.45 -3.53 31.27
N ILE A 31 19.55 -4.10 30.76
CA ILE A 31 19.74 -4.34 29.32
C ILE A 31 18.61 -5.21 28.77
N ARG A 32 18.23 -6.27 29.48
CA ARG A 32 17.13 -7.15 29.08
C ARG A 32 15.78 -6.44 29.07
N GLY A 33 15.53 -5.55 30.03
CA GLY A 33 14.34 -4.69 30.06
C GLY A 33 14.30 -3.69 28.90
N LEU A 34 15.43 -3.01 28.64
CA LEU A 34 15.56 -2.05 27.54
C LEU A 34 15.37 -2.72 26.18
N TRP A 35 15.88 -3.93 25.98
CA TRP A 35 15.70 -4.67 24.73
C TRP A 35 14.22 -4.95 24.43
N GLY A 36 13.45 -5.32 25.46
CA GLY A 36 12.02 -5.56 25.34
C GLY A 36 11.23 -4.29 25.02
N VAL A 37 11.62 -3.14 25.57
CA VAL A 37 11.00 -1.85 25.28
C VAL A 37 11.37 -1.35 23.90
N TYR A 38 12.66 -1.46 23.52
CA TYR A 38 13.14 -1.04 22.21
C TYR A 38 12.45 -1.80 21.08
N HIS A 39 12.31 -3.12 21.21
CA HIS A 39 11.59 -3.94 20.23
C HIS A 39 10.09 -3.62 20.16
N LYS A 40 9.47 -3.21 21.27
CA LYS A 40 8.07 -2.77 21.26
C LYS A 40 7.91 -1.39 20.63
N TYR A 41 8.87 -0.49 20.87
CA TYR A 41 8.88 0.85 20.29
C TYR A 41 9.03 0.81 18.77
N THR A 42 9.93 -0.01 18.24
CA THR A 42 10.13 -0.14 16.79
C THR A 42 8.88 -0.68 16.09
N ILE A 43 8.22 -1.69 16.68
CA ILE A 43 6.95 -2.24 16.15
C ILE A 43 5.81 -1.22 16.24
N ALA A 44 5.69 -0.50 17.36
CA ALA A 44 4.65 0.50 17.52
C ALA A 44 4.82 1.63 16.50
N ASN A 45 6.06 2.08 16.26
CA ASN A 45 6.34 3.12 15.29
C ASN A 45 6.07 2.67 13.85
N SER A 46 6.44 1.45 13.48
CA SER A 46 6.15 0.94 12.13
C SER A 46 4.64 0.81 11.88
N ARG A 47 3.89 0.31 12.87
CA ARG A 47 2.43 0.21 12.78
C ARG A 47 1.72 1.56 12.75
N PHE A 48 2.25 2.53 13.49
CA PHE A 48 1.73 3.90 13.43
C PHE A 48 1.92 4.49 12.05
N GLU A 49 3.12 4.34 11.46
CA GLU A 49 3.41 4.84 10.13
C GLU A 49 2.51 4.18 9.08
N GLU A 50 2.39 2.84 9.10
CA GLU A 50 1.47 2.12 8.21
C GLU A 50 0.04 2.63 8.33
N ALA A 51 -0.50 2.76 9.55
CA ALA A 51 -1.85 3.25 9.78
C ALA A 51 -2.03 4.69 9.28
N PHE A 52 -1.02 5.55 9.47
CA PHE A 52 -1.05 6.94 9.03
C PHE A 52 -1.03 7.05 7.50
N GLN A 53 -0.23 6.24 6.82
CA GLN A 53 -0.20 6.19 5.36
C GLN A 53 -1.53 5.66 4.79
N HIS A 54 -2.10 4.61 5.39
CA HIS A 54 -3.41 4.11 5.00
C HIS A 54 -4.52 5.14 5.19
N GLN A 55 -4.49 5.89 6.28
CA GLN A 55 -5.45 6.96 6.53
C GLN A 55 -5.35 8.06 5.48
N GLN A 56 -4.14 8.53 5.17
CA GLN A 56 -3.93 9.55 4.14
C GLN A 56 -4.44 9.09 2.76
N ALA A 57 -4.09 7.87 2.34
CA ALA A 57 -4.55 7.33 1.07
C ALA A 57 -6.10 7.22 0.99
N LEU A 58 -6.75 6.88 2.11
CA LEU A 58 -8.21 6.86 2.19
C LEU A 58 -8.83 8.25 2.07
N VAL A 59 -8.26 9.25 2.74
CA VAL A 59 -8.75 10.64 2.67
C VAL A 59 -8.60 11.17 1.25
N GLU A 60 -7.44 10.98 0.61
CA GLU A 60 -7.24 11.39 -0.79
C GLU A 60 -8.23 10.71 -1.75
N SER A 61 -8.47 9.42 -1.55
CA SER A 61 -9.43 8.65 -2.35
C SER A 61 -10.86 9.14 -2.15
N TYR A 62 -11.23 9.45 -0.89
CA TYR A 62 -12.53 10.00 -0.55
C TYR A 62 -12.75 11.37 -1.19
N ASP A 63 -11.80 12.30 -1.03
CA ASP A 63 -11.88 13.65 -1.60
C ASP A 63 -11.91 13.64 -3.13
N LYS A 64 -11.23 12.67 -3.76
CA LYS A 64 -11.31 12.46 -5.21
C LYS A 64 -12.69 11.99 -5.62
N LEU A 65 -13.23 10.98 -4.93
CA LEU A 65 -14.53 10.40 -5.24
C LEU A 65 -15.66 11.41 -4.98
N GLU A 66 -15.57 12.19 -3.91
CA GLU A 66 -16.54 13.25 -3.59
C GLU A 66 -16.57 14.32 -4.69
N ARG A 67 -15.40 14.74 -5.19
CA ARG A 67 -15.32 15.67 -6.34
C ARG A 67 -15.89 15.07 -7.62
N GLU A 68 -15.68 13.77 -7.84
CA GLU A 68 -16.21 13.08 -9.01
C GLU A 68 -17.74 12.92 -8.94
N VAL A 69 -18.28 12.59 -7.77
CA VAL A 69 -19.72 12.57 -7.48
C VAL A 69 -20.32 13.96 -7.68
N ALA A 70 -19.71 15.00 -7.09
CA ALA A 70 -20.18 16.37 -7.27
C ALA A 70 -20.18 16.80 -8.74
N ARG A 71 -19.18 16.38 -9.53
CA ARG A 71 -19.15 16.60 -10.98
C ARG A 71 -20.32 15.87 -11.66
N LEU A 72 -20.53 14.60 -11.35
CA LEU A 72 -21.59 13.76 -11.90
C LEU A 72 -23.00 14.22 -11.51
N GLU A 73 -23.17 14.94 -10.41
CA GLU A 73 -24.48 15.50 -10.02
C GLU A 73 -24.86 16.74 -10.84
N THR A 74 -23.89 17.39 -11.49
CA THR A 74 -24.18 18.55 -12.35
C THR A 74 -24.74 18.11 -13.72
N PRO A 75 -25.66 18.88 -14.33
CA PRO A 75 -26.20 18.58 -15.65
C PRO A 75 -25.10 18.47 -16.72
N GLU A 76 -24.09 19.32 -16.64
CA GLU A 76 -22.93 19.34 -17.54
C GLU A 76 -22.04 18.10 -17.37
N GLY A 77 -21.85 17.65 -16.12
CA GLY A 77 -21.05 16.46 -15.83
C GLY A 77 -21.73 15.14 -16.22
N VAL A 78 -23.05 15.04 -16.04
CA VAL A 78 -23.84 13.91 -16.57
C VAL A 78 -23.72 13.85 -18.09
N GLU A 79 -23.90 14.99 -18.75
CA GLU A 79 -23.83 15.07 -20.21
C GLU A 79 -22.44 14.70 -20.75
N ALA A 80 -21.37 15.17 -20.09
CA ALA A 80 -19.99 14.85 -20.46
C ALA A 80 -19.66 13.36 -20.30
N GLU A 81 -20.16 12.69 -19.25
CA GLU A 81 -19.95 11.25 -19.05
C GLU A 81 -20.76 10.41 -20.03
N ILE A 82 -21.99 10.80 -20.36
CA ILE A 82 -22.79 10.13 -21.39
C ILE A 82 -22.10 10.25 -22.76
N ARG A 83 -21.59 11.45 -23.09
CA ARG A 83 -20.87 11.69 -24.34
C ARG A 83 -19.58 10.87 -24.44
N THR A 84 -18.85 10.72 -23.34
CA THR A 84 -17.61 9.91 -23.28
C THR A 84 -17.91 8.42 -23.40
N ASN A 85 -18.83 7.88 -22.59
CA ASN A 85 -19.09 6.45 -22.52
C ASN A 85 -19.93 5.92 -23.69
N PHE A 86 -20.91 6.69 -24.15
CA PHE A 86 -21.86 6.26 -25.17
C PHE A 86 -21.63 6.90 -26.54
N ARG A 87 -20.62 7.77 -26.68
CA ARG A 87 -20.30 8.51 -27.93
C ARG A 87 -21.53 9.23 -28.52
N MET A 88 -22.46 9.64 -27.65
CA MET A 88 -23.70 10.30 -28.05
C MET A 88 -23.44 11.80 -28.26
N ALA A 89 -23.84 12.31 -29.43
CA ALA A 89 -23.87 13.73 -29.73
C ALA A 89 -25.29 14.28 -29.48
N LYS A 90 -25.44 15.60 -29.27
CA LYS A 90 -26.78 16.22 -29.22
C LYS A 90 -27.53 15.95 -30.53
N GLU A 91 -28.87 15.99 -30.49
CA GLU A 91 -29.74 15.76 -31.67
C GLU A 91 -29.37 16.62 -32.89
N ASN A 92 -28.69 17.76 -32.69
CA ASN A 92 -28.27 18.70 -33.73
C ASN A 92 -26.75 18.67 -34.06
N GLU A 93 -26.00 17.67 -33.61
CA GLU A 93 -24.54 17.59 -33.80
C GLU A 93 -24.16 16.30 -34.56
N LYS A 94 -23.47 16.43 -35.70
CA LYS A 94 -23.12 15.30 -36.59
C LYS A 94 -21.82 14.63 -36.13
N LEU A 95 -21.88 13.35 -35.76
CA LEU A 95 -20.70 12.54 -35.46
C LEU A 95 -19.99 12.13 -36.76
N ILE A 96 -18.76 12.64 -36.99
CA ILE A 96 -17.92 12.24 -38.13
C ILE A 96 -17.00 11.12 -37.66
N VAL A 97 -17.24 9.89 -38.12
CA VAL A 97 -16.33 8.75 -37.92
C VAL A 97 -15.43 8.67 -39.16
N VAL A 98 -14.15 9.00 -39.00
CA VAL A 98 -13.15 8.82 -40.06
C VAL A 98 -12.70 7.37 -40.01
N VAL A 99 -13.09 6.61 -41.03
CA VAL A 99 -12.53 5.29 -41.33
C VAL A 99 -11.42 5.50 -42.37
N GLU A 100 -10.22 5.01 -42.09
CA GLU A 100 -9.16 4.99 -43.11
C GLU A 100 -9.52 3.91 -44.14
N ASP A 101 -9.99 4.35 -45.31
CA ASP A 101 -10.17 3.50 -46.49
C ASP A 101 -8.80 3.19 -47.12
N GLY A 102 -8.06 2.33 -46.44
CA GLY A 102 -6.79 1.79 -46.90
C GLY A 102 -6.90 0.29 -47.09
N ILE A 103 -6.89 -0.12 -48.36
CA ILE A 103 -6.68 -1.48 -48.91
C ILE A 103 -7.98 -2.20 -49.32
N SER A 104 -8.36 -1.94 -50.56
CA SER A 104 -9.03 -2.91 -51.42
C SER A 104 -8.01 -3.96 -51.90
N LYS A 105 -8.19 -5.21 -51.46
CA LYS A 105 -7.96 -6.39 -52.31
C LYS A 105 -8.72 -7.59 -51.76
N GLU A 106 -9.56 -8.14 -52.63
CA GLU A 106 -10.22 -9.42 -52.48
C GLU A 106 -9.20 -10.52 -52.21
N GLU A 107 -9.27 -11.12 -51.03
CA GLU A 107 -8.99 -12.52 -50.83
C GLU A 107 -10.13 -13.03 -49.95
N ALA A 108 -11.06 -13.77 -50.58
CA ALA A 108 -12.08 -14.52 -49.89
C ALA A 108 -11.37 -15.56 -49.01
N ASP A 109 -11.13 -15.20 -47.75
CA ASP A 109 -10.65 -16.12 -46.74
C ASP A 109 -11.77 -17.13 -46.50
N LYS A 110 -11.59 -18.32 -47.08
CA LYS A 110 -12.49 -19.46 -46.87
C LYS A 110 -12.60 -19.63 -45.36
N PRO A 111 -13.81 -19.69 -44.77
CA PRO A 111 -13.92 -19.82 -43.34
C PRO A 111 -13.17 -21.09 -42.91
N ALA A 112 -12.13 -20.91 -42.10
CA ALA A 112 -11.45 -22.02 -41.46
C ALA A 112 -12.50 -22.90 -40.77
N PRO A 113 -12.37 -24.24 -40.82
CA PRO A 113 -13.42 -25.13 -40.34
C PRO A 113 -13.77 -24.76 -38.91
N SER A 114 -15.02 -24.33 -38.73
CA SER A 114 -15.56 -23.94 -37.44
C SER A 114 -15.31 -25.06 -36.46
N ILE A 115 -14.86 -24.73 -35.25
CA ILE A 115 -14.54 -25.68 -34.18
C ILE A 115 -15.68 -26.70 -33.99
N TRP A 116 -16.91 -26.31 -34.29
CA TRP A 116 -18.10 -27.14 -34.36
C TRP A 116 -18.07 -28.28 -35.38
N GLN A 117 -17.48 -28.07 -36.57
CA GLN A 117 -17.31 -29.12 -37.59
C GLN A 117 -16.31 -30.19 -37.14
N LYS A 118 -15.25 -29.80 -36.39
CA LYS A 118 -14.30 -30.77 -35.81
C LYS A 118 -14.91 -31.60 -34.70
N ILE A 119 -15.78 -31.01 -33.87
CA ILE A 119 -16.47 -31.72 -32.79
C ILE A 119 -17.51 -32.70 -33.34
N ARG A 120 -18.26 -32.30 -34.38
CA ARG A 120 -19.28 -33.15 -35.00
C ARG A 120 -18.69 -34.41 -35.64
N GLY A 121 -17.54 -34.28 -36.31
CA GLY A 121 -16.84 -35.42 -36.92
C GLY A 121 -16.27 -36.43 -35.92
N TRP A 122 -15.98 -36.02 -34.68
CA TRP A 122 -15.48 -36.92 -33.63
C TRP A 122 -16.60 -37.77 -32.99
N ILE A 123 -17.85 -37.29 -33.04
CA ILE A 123 -19.01 -37.94 -32.41
C ILE A 123 -19.75 -38.87 -33.40
N GLY A 124 -19.30 -38.97 -34.66
CA GLY A 124 -19.84 -39.92 -35.65
C GLY A 124 -21.30 -39.64 -36.05
N LEU A 125 -21.73 -38.39 -35.92
CA LEU A 125 -23.04 -37.90 -36.35
C LEU A 125 -22.86 -37.10 -37.64
N ASP A 126 -22.77 -37.81 -38.76
CA ASP A 126 -23.13 -37.25 -40.07
C ASP A 126 -24.66 -37.12 -40.15
#